data_AF-A0A4Q6I6R1-F1
#
_entry.id   AF-A0A4Q6I6R1-F1
#
_cell.length_a   1.000
_cell.length_b   1.000
_cell.length_c   1.000
_cell.angle_alpha   90.00
_cell.angle_beta   90.00
_cell.angle_gamma   90.00
#
_symmetry.space_group_name_H-M   'P 1'
#
loop_
_entity.id
_entity.type
_entity.pdbx_description
1 polymer ?
#
loop_
_entity_poly.entity_id
_entity_poly.type
_entity_poly.pdbx_seq_one_letter_code
_entity_poly.pdbx_strand_id
1 'polypeptide(L)'
;MAAGLVLAVGGCGGGTDEKADASGRASAKPTPTRPPSRELVKWVGDMCVQTSALEDLRAESAADLKQIRNPDEAGSDAHLFAVSYLSRTPPAVDDVESALTELDPSGVPAADRLRNALLKKVKGVADHLDEVSLIDAAVDAEGIVADVDKRVQFLT
;
A
#
# COMPACT_ATOMS: atom_id res chain seq x y z
N MET A 1 -16.64 -17.40 -31.77
CA MET A 1 -16.96 -18.24 -30.59
C MET A 1 -16.41 -17.50 -29.38
N ALA A 2 -17.29 -16.89 -28.59
CA ALA A 2 -16.91 -16.11 -27.40
C ALA A 2 -17.04 -17.00 -26.17
N ALA A 3 -15.92 -17.30 -25.52
CA ALA A 3 -15.88 -18.01 -24.24
C ALA A 3 -15.86 -16.98 -23.12
N GLY A 4 -17.02 -16.77 -22.48
CA GLY A 4 -17.12 -16.03 -21.23
C GLY A 4 -16.83 -16.96 -20.06
N LEU A 5 -15.72 -16.73 -19.35
CA LEU A 5 -15.40 -17.40 -18.09
C LEU A 5 -16.15 -16.69 -16.96
N VAL A 6 -17.17 -17.35 -16.41
CA VAL A 6 -17.82 -16.93 -15.18
C VAL A 6 -16.98 -17.45 -14.00
N LEU A 7 -16.41 -16.52 -13.22
CA LEU A 7 -15.80 -16.84 -11.93
C LEU A 7 -16.91 -17.20 -10.94
N ALA A 8 -17.08 -18.50 -10.67
CA ALA A 8 -17.95 -18.97 -9.60
C ALA A 8 -17.28 -18.65 -8.25
N VAL A 9 -17.82 -17.65 -7.55
CA VAL A 9 -17.47 -17.38 -6.15
C VAL A 9 -18.07 -18.52 -5.31
N GLY A 10 -17.20 -19.38 -4.77
CA GLY A 10 -17.58 -20.49 -3.90
C GLY A 10 -17.91 -19.96 -2.51
N GLY A 11 -19.19 -19.66 -2.28
CA GLY A 11 -19.73 -19.36 -0.95
C GLY A 11 -19.67 -20.59 -0.04
N CYS A 12 -19.11 -20.42 1.15
CA CYS A 12 -19.10 -21.43 2.20
C CYS A 12 -20.41 -21.34 2.98
N GLY A 13 -21.29 -22.34 2.86
CA GLY A 13 -22.45 -22.45 3.76
C GLY A 13 -23.58 -23.39 3.32
N GLY A 14 -23.50 -24.66 3.76
CA GLY A 14 -24.61 -25.37 4.41
C GLY A 14 -25.57 -26.22 3.55
N GLY A 15 -25.64 -27.52 3.89
CA GLY A 15 -26.82 -28.39 3.65
C GLY A 15 -26.50 -29.75 3.03
N THR A 16 -26.56 -30.81 3.85
CA THR A 16 -26.28 -32.22 3.55
C THR A 16 -27.48 -33.01 3.01
N ASP A 17 -27.23 -34.03 2.19
CA ASP A 17 -27.77 -35.42 2.20
C ASP A 17 -27.01 -36.20 1.10
N GLU A 18 -26.48 -37.42 1.21
CA GLU A 18 -26.44 -38.48 2.22
C GLU A 18 -25.33 -39.49 1.80
N LYS A 19 -24.68 -40.15 2.77
CA LYS A 19 -23.87 -41.41 2.73
C LYS A 19 -22.53 -41.49 1.97
N ALA A 20 -21.45 -41.63 2.74
CA ALA A 20 -20.64 -42.86 2.81
C ALA A 20 -19.53 -42.76 3.90
N ASP A 21 -19.39 -43.85 4.67
CA ASP A 21 -18.44 -44.09 5.76
C ASP A 21 -16.95 -43.82 5.45
N ALA A 22 -16.24 -43.20 6.40
CA ALA A 22 -15.09 -43.78 7.12
C ALA A 22 -14.19 -42.73 7.81
N SER A 23 -13.76 -43.08 9.03
CA SER A 23 -12.63 -42.56 9.80
C SER A 23 -12.82 -41.24 10.55
N GLY A 24 -12.84 -41.36 11.88
CA GLY A 24 -13.07 -40.28 12.83
C GLY A 24 -12.09 -39.12 12.69
N ARG A 25 -12.59 -37.99 12.19
CA ARG A 25 -12.12 -36.67 12.60
C ARG A 25 -13.03 -36.21 13.73
N ALA A 26 -12.46 -36.07 14.92
CA ALA A 26 -13.08 -35.29 15.97
C ALA A 26 -13.50 -33.94 15.37
N SER A 27 -14.81 -33.70 15.28
CA SER A 27 -15.34 -32.39 14.93
C SER A 27 -14.85 -31.43 16.01
N ALA A 28 -13.82 -30.64 15.68
CA ALA A 28 -13.42 -29.53 16.51
C ALA A 28 -14.65 -28.65 16.67
N LYS A 29 -15.17 -28.55 17.90
CA LYS A 29 -16.25 -27.61 18.21
C LYS A 29 -15.81 -26.25 17.68
N PRO A 30 -16.63 -25.52 16.91
CA PRO A 30 -16.29 -24.18 16.51
C PRO A 30 -16.06 -23.38 17.80
N THR A 31 -14.82 -22.93 17.98
CA THR A 31 -14.47 -22.04 19.09
C THR A 31 -15.37 -20.82 18.97
N PRO A 32 -16.07 -20.40 20.04
CA PRO A 32 -16.85 -19.18 20.00
C PRO A 32 -15.97 -18.04 19.50
N THR A 33 -16.38 -17.40 18.41
CA THR A 33 -15.67 -16.24 17.88
C THR A 33 -15.76 -15.15 18.94
N ARG A 34 -14.65 -14.93 19.65
CA ARG A 34 -14.53 -13.83 20.58
C ARG A 34 -14.69 -12.53 19.79
N PRO A 35 -15.52 -11.59 20.24
CA PRO A 35 -15.60 -10.29 19.58
C PRO A 35 -14.21 -9.63 19.59
N PRO A 36 -13.85 -8.89 18.52
CA PRO A 36 -12.57 -8.23 18.45
C PRO A 36 -12.39 -7.26 19.64
N SER A 37 -11.16 -7.15 20.15
CA SER A 37 -10.85 -6.17 21.19
C SER A 37 -10.94 -4.75 20.61
N ARG A 38 -11.21 -3.77 21.47
CA ARG A 38 -11.19 -2.35 21.06
C ARG A 38 -9.83 -1.93 20.51
N GLU A 39 -8.76 -2.46 21.09
CA GLU A 39 -7.38 -2.25 20.64
C GLU A 39 -7.17 -2.75 19.22
N LEU A 40 -7.64 -3.96 18.89
CA LEU A 40 -7.52 -4.50 17.54
C LEU A 40 -8.34 -3.68 16.53
N VAL A 41 -9.53 -3.22 16.91
CA VAL A 41 -10.33 -2.34 16.04
C VAL A 41 -9.62 -1.01 15.79
N LYS A 42 -9.02 -0.41 16.83
CA LYS A 42 -8.22 0.82 16.68
C LYS A 42 -7.03 0.56 15.76
N TRP A 43 -6.29 -0.51 15.99
CA TRP A 43 -5.13 -0.88 15.18
C TRP A 43 -5.48 -1.05 13.70
N VAL A 44 -6.61 -1.70 13.39
CA VAL A 44 -7.09 -1.84 12.01
C VAL A 44 -7.43 -0.47 11.42
N GLY A 45 -8.06 0.42 12.18
CA GLY A 45 -8.31 1.80 11.77
C GLY A 45 -7.02 2.55 11.44
N ASP A 46 -6.03 2.47 12.32
CA ASP A 46 -4.72 3.12 12.12
C ASP A 46 -4.00 2.54 10.89
N MET A 47 -4.01 1.22 10.69
CA MET A 47 -3.49 0.60 9.46
C MET A 47 -4.22 1.08 8.21
N CYS A 48 -5.56 1.19 8.25
CA CYS A 48 -6.34 1.67 7.12
C CYS A 48 -5.93 3.10 6.74
N VAL A 49 -5.75 3.99 7.72
CA VAL A 49 -5.27 5.35 7.50
C VAL A 49 -3.91 5.33 6.78
N GLN A 50 -2.97 4.49 7.21
CA GLN A 50 -1.66 4.40 6.57
C GLN A 50 -1.73 3.83 5.14
N THR A 51 -2.57 2.81 4.91
CA THR A 51 -2.74 2.28 3.55
C THR A 51 -3.40 3.27 2.61
N SER A 52 -4.35 4.07 3.10
CA SER A 52 -4.96 5.15 2.30
C SER A 52 -3.96 6.26 2.00
N ALA A 53 -3.12 6.66 2.97
CA ALA A 53 -2.06 7.63 2.72
C ALA A 53 -1.09 7.17 1.62
N LEU A 54 -0.77 5.87 1.55
CA LEU A 54 0.04 5.31 0.45
C LEU A 54 -0.67 5.31 -0.90
N GLU A 55 -1.99 5.08 -0.91
CA GLU A 55 -2.80 5.18 -2.13
C GLU A 55 -2.86 6.62 -2.64
N ASP A 56 -3.09 7.58 -1.73
CA ASP A 56 -3.11 9.01 -2.03
C ASP A 56 -1.75 9.49 -2.54
N LEU A 57 -0.66 9.12 -1.87
CA LEU A 57 0.71 9.45 -2.30
C LEU A 57 0.99 8.98 -3.73
N ARG A 58 0.56 7.77 -4.09
CA ARG A 58 0.71 7.27 -5.46
C ARG A 58 -0.13 8.02 -6.48
N ALA A 59 -1.37 8.34 -6.11
CA ALA A 59 -2.27 9.09 -6.98
C ALA A 59 -1.75 10.51 -7.23
N GLU A 60 -1.28 11.18 -6.19
CA GLU A 60 -0.63 12.49 -6.26
C GLU A 60 0.65 12.42 -7.08
N SER A 61 1.51 11.41 -6.87
CA SER A 61 2.72 11.20 -7.67
C SER A 61 2.41 11.04 -9.16
N ALA A 62 1.40 10.23 -9.49
CA ALA A 62 0.97 10.04 -10.88
C ALA A 62 0.40 11.34 -11.49
N ALA A 63 -0.31 12.14 -10.70
CA ALA A 63 -0.85 13.43 -11.13
C ALA A 63 0.26 14.47 -11.36
N ASP A 64 1.23 14.56 -10.46
CA ASP A 64 2.39 15.44 -10.58
C ASP A 64 3.24 15.06 -11.82
N LEU A 65 3.48 13.78 -12.05
CA LEU A 65 4.14 13.30 -13.27
C LEU A 65 3.43 13.71 -14.55
N LYS A 66 2.09 13.66 -14.55
CA LYS A 66 1.31 14.07 -15.72
C LYS A 66 1.52 15.56 -16.02
N GLN A 67 1.62 16.39 -14.98
CA GLN A 67 1.89 17.83 -15.12
C GLN A 67 3.32 18.09 -15.59
N ILE A 68 4.31 17.38 -15.03
CA ILE A 68 5.72 17.51 -15.43
C ILE A 68 5.90 17.17 -16.91
N ARG A 69 5.23 16.13 -17.41
CA ARG A 69 5.30 15.70 -18.82
C ARG A 69 4.50 16.59 -19.77
N ASN A 70 3.53 17.37 -19.29
CA ASN A 70 2.65 18.22 -20.10
C ASN A 70 2.55 19.64 -19.52
N PRO A 71 3.66 20.38 -19.41
CA PRO A 71 3.72 21.68 -18.74
C PRO A 71 2.83 22.74 -19.41
N ASP A 72 2.65 22.65 -20.73
CA ASP A 72 1.86 23.59 -21.54
C ASP A 72 0.37 23.60 -21.17
N GLU A 73 -0.19 22.50 -20.67
CA GLU A 73 -1.57 22.44 -20.19
C GLU A 73 -1.75 23.15 -18.83
N ALA A 74 -0.66 23.29 -18.06
CA ALA A 74 -0.65 23.89 -16.74
C ALA A 74 -0.07 25.32 -16.71
N GLY A 75 0.37 25.84 -17.87
CA GLY A 75 0.88 27.20 -18.03
C GLY A 75 2.12 27.52 -17.20
N SER A 76 2.90 26.52 -16.81
CA SER A 76 4.04 26.63 -15.90
C SER A 76 5.24 25.82 -16.40
N ASP A 77 6.44 26.13 -15.91
CA ASP A 77 7.69 25.44 -16.29
C ASP A 77 7.74 24.01 -15.68
N ALA A 78 8.00 22.99 -16.51
CA ALA A 78 8.19 21.60 -16.09
C ALA A 78 9.23 21.45 -14.98
N HIS A 79 10.26 22.30 -14.98
CA HIS A 79 11.28 22.31 -13.94
C HIS A 79 10.71 22.70 -12.56
N LEU A 80 9.75 23.64 -12.51
CA LEU A 80 9.10 24.02 -11.26
C LEU A 80 8.23 22.88 -10.70
N PHE A 81 7.54 22.15 -11.57
CA PHE A 81 6.79 20.97 -11.16
C PHE A 81 7.71 19.85 -10.66
N ALA A 82 8.83 19.62 -11.33
CA ALA A 82 9.82 18.62 -10.90
C ALA A 82 10.41 18.95 -9.53
N VAL A 83 10.83 20.21 -9.30
CA VAL A 83 11.34 20.64 -7.98
C VAL A 83 10.26 20.53 -6.91
N SER A 84 9.03 20.93 -7.21
CA SER A 84 7.90 20.82 -6.27
C SER A 84 7.63 19.36 -5.89
N TYR A 85 7.63 18.46 -6.89
CA TYR A 85 7.46 17.03 -6.67
C TYR A 85 8.57 16.46 -5.79
N LEU A 86 9.84 16.71 -6.14
CA LEU A 86 10.98 16.21 -5.37
C LEU A 86 11.09 16.80 -3.97
N SER A 87 10.48 17.96 -3.71
CA SER A 87 10.43 18.55 -2.36
C SER A 87 9.29 18.00 -1.50
N ARG A 88 8.20 17.53 -2.11
CA ARG A 88 6.99 17.05 -1.39
C ARG A 88 6.98 15.54 -1.18
N THR A 89 7.53 14.78 -2.12
CA THR A 89 7.46 13.31 -2.09
C THR A 89 8.27 12.69 -0.93
N PRO A 90 9.53 13.08 -0.66
CA PRO A 90 10.30 12.52 0.46
C PRO A 90 9.61 12.68 1.83
N PRO A 91 9.20 13.89 2.27
CA PRO A 91 8.58 14.02 3.59
C PRO A 91 7.26 13.26 3.69
N ALA A 92 6.49 13.13 2.60
CA ALA A 92 5.26 12.33 2.61
C ALA A 92 5.51 10.83 2.78
N VAL A 93 6.63 10.31 2.24
CA VAL A 93 7.07 8.92 2.48
C VAL A 93 7.53 8.74 3.92
N ASP A 94 8.31 9.69 4.45
CA ASP A 94 8.81 9.66 5.83
C ASP A 94 7.68 9.70 6.86
N ASP A 95 6.64 10.47 6.60
CA ASP A 95 5.46 10.56 7.45
C ASP A 95 4.76 9.19 7.57
N VAL A 96 4.58 8.48 6.45
CA VAL A 96 4.00 7.13 6.47
C VAL A 96 4.95 6.13 7.13
N GLU A 97 6.26 6.22 6.88
CA GLU A 97 7.24 5.36 7.54
C GLU A 97 7.18 5.50 9.06
N SER A 98 7.17 6.74 9.54
CA SER A 98 7.12 7.09 10.95
C SER A 98 5.84 6.54 11.58
N ALA A 99 4.70 6.79 10.95
CA ALA A 99 3.41 6.29 11.44
C ALA A 99 3.34 4.76 11.49
N LEU A 100 3.88 4.05 10.49
CA LEU A 100 3.96 2.58 10.49
C LEU A 100 4.95 2.06 11.54
N THR A 101 6.02 2.80 11.82
CA THR A 101 7.01 2.45 12.85
C THR A 101 6.42 2.59 14.25
N GLU A 102 5.67 3.67 14.49
CA GLU A 102 5.02 3.98 15.78
C GLU A 102 3.81 3.08 16.09
N LEU A 103 3.23 2.43 15.08
CA LEU A 103 2.12 1.53 15.29
C LEU A 103 2.55 0.28 16.07
N ASP A 104 1.99 0.02 17.25
CA ASP A 104 2.31 -1.19 18.02
C ASP A 104 1.90 -2.49 17.28
N PRO A 105 2.49 -3.66 17.60
CA PRO A 105 1.99 -4.94 17.14
C PRO A 105 0.53 -5.18 17.56
N SER A 106 -0.28 -5.72 16.65
CA SER A 106 -1.70 -6.04 16.86
C SER A 106 -1.92 -7.24 17.79
N GLY A 107 -0.89 -8.06 17.99
CA GLY A 107 -1.00 -9.38 18.63
C GLY A 107 -1.57 -10.46 17.72
N VAL A 108 -1.88 -10.14 16.45
CA VAL A 108 -2.33 -11.08 15.42
C VAL A 108 -1.18 -11.33 14.43
N PRO A 109 -0.57 -12.54 14.43
CA PRO A 109 0.65 -12.79 13.66
C PRO A 109 0.57 -12.57 12.14
N ALA A 110 -0.63 -12.67 11.56
CA ALA A 110 -0.83 -12.39 10.13
C ALA A 110 -0.84 -10.88 9.86
N ALA A 111 -1.48 -10.11 10.73
CA ALA A 111 -1.59 -8.66 10.62
C ALA A 111 -0.23 -7.99 10.89
N ASP A 112 0.51 -8.48 11.88
CA ASP A 112 1.86 -7.99 12.19
C ASP A 112 2.84 -8.26 11.02
N ARG A 113 2.69 -9.40 10.34
CA ARG A 113 3.46 -9.69 9.13
C ARG A 113 3.15 -8.72 7.98
N LEU A 114 1.88 -8.37 7.79
CA LEU A 114 1.48 -7.38 6.81
C LEU A 114 2.09 -6.01 7.12
N ARG A 115 1.94 -5.52 8.36
CA ARG A 115 2.55 -4.26 8.81
C ARG A 115 4.06 -4.25 8.57
N ASN A 116 4.77 -5.30 8.99
CA ASN A 116 6.22 -5.37 8.83
C ASN A 116 6.66 -5.41 7.36
N ALA A 117 5.91 -6.11 6.50
CA ALA A 117 6.18 -6.14 5.07
C ALA A 117 5.97 -4.75 4.44
N LEU A 118 4.91 -4.04 4.83
CA LEU A 118 4.63 -2.69 4.37
C LEU A 118 5.70 -1.71 4.83
N LEU A 119 6.03 -1.70 6.12
CA LEU A 119 7.08 -0.86 6.68
C LEU A 119 8.43 -1.10 5.98
N LYS A 120 8.76 -2.35 5.68
CA LYS A 120 9.97 -2.69 4.92
C LYS A 120 9.97 -2.08 3.51
N LYS A 121 8.82 -2.10 2.82
CA LYS A 121 8.70 -1.48 1.49
C LYS A 121 8.86 0.04 1.58
N VAL A 122 8.18 0.68 2.54
CA VAL A 122 8.22 2.13 2.74
C VAL A 122 9.65 2.59 3.06
N LYS A 123 10.33 1.92 4.01
CA LYS A 123 11.74 2.18 4.32
C LYS A 123 12.65 2.10 3.10
N GLY A 124 12.49 1.06 2.29
CA GLY A 124 13.29 0.91 1.08
C GLY A 124 13.04 1.99 0.02
N VAL A 125 11.90 2.68 0.08
CA VAL A 125 11.65 3.88 -0.72
C VAL A 125 12.26 5.10 -0.05
N ALA A 126 12.02 5.32 1.25
CA ALA A 126 12.61 6.43 2.01
C ALA A 126 14.13 6.50 1.87
N ASP A 127 14.82 5.38 2.11
CA ASP A 127 16.28 5.24 1.95
C ASP A 127 16.75 5.67 0.54
N HIS A 128 15.96 5.33 -0.50
CA HIS A 128 16.28 5.71 -1.88
C HIS A 128 16.03 7.20 -2.13
N LEU A 129 15.00 7.80 -1.50
CA LEU A 129 14.72 9.22 -1.64
C LEU A 129 15.77 10.09 -0.93
N ASP A 130 16.35 9.61 0.17
CA ASP A 130 17.49 10.25 0.84
C ASP A 130 18.74 10.31 -0.03
N GLU A 131 18.90 9.36 -0.95
CA GLU A 131 20.00 9.35 -1.93
C GLU A 131 19.77 10.33 -3.10
N VAL A 132 18.55 10.82 -3.29
CA VAL A 132 18.22 11.76 -4.38
C VAL A 132 18.71 13.16 -4.03
N SER A 133 19.73 13.59 -4.74
CA SER A 133 20.25 14.96 -4.64
C SER A 133 19.43 15.94 -5.49
N LEU A 134 18.98 17.03 -4.87
CA LEU A 134 18.37 18.16 -5.60
C LEU A 134 19.35 18.82 -6.59
N ILE A 135 20.66 18.65 -6.38
CA ILE A 135 21.68 19.15 -7.32
C ILE A 135 21.68 18.30 -8.59
N ASP A 136 21.55 16.98 -8.48
CA ASP A 136 21.45 16.10 -9.64
C ASP A 136 20.11 16.31 -10.35
N ALA A 137 19.05 16.61 -9.60
CA ALA A 137 17.74 16.96 -10.16
C ALA A 137 17.76 18.27 -10.96
N ALA A 138 18.66 19.21 -10.67
CA ALA A 138 18.84 20.40 -11.49
C ALA A 138 19.52 20.09 -12.85
N VAL A 139 20.19 18.93 -12.98
CA VAL A 139 20.86 18.48 -14.20
C VAL A 139 19.96 17.56 -15.03
N ASP A 140 19.24 16.64 -14.39
CA ASP A 140 18.30 15.70 -15.03
C ASP A 140 17.03 15.52 -14.19
N ALA A 141 16.22 16.57 -14.15
CA ALA A 141 14.96 16.59 -13.41
C ALA A 141 14.02 15.46 -13.88
N GLU A 142 13.90 15.25 -15.19
CA GLU A 142 12.95 14.30 -15.76
C GLU A 142 13.34 12.85 -15.44
N GLY A 143 14.62 12.50 -15.54
CA GLY A 143 15.13 11.17 -15.18
C GLY A 143 14.97 10.85 -13.70
N ILE A 144 15.29 11.82 -12.82
CA ILE A 144 15.18 11.63 -11.37
C ILE A 144 13.72 11.53 -10.92
N VAL A 145 12.84 12.39 -11.44
CA VAL A 145 11.40 12.33 -11.13
C VAL A 145 10.81 10.99 -11.60
N ALA A 146 11.19 10.50 -12.78
CA ALA A 146 10.73 9.20 -13.27
C ALA A 146 11.20 8.03 -12.39
N ASP A 147 12.42 8.08 -11.86
CA ASP A 147 12.94 7.07 -10.94
C ASP A 147 12.24 7.11 -9.58
N VAL A 148 12.06 8.30 -9.00
CA VAL A 148 11.33 8.51 -7.75
C VAL A 148 9.88 8.02 -7.86
N ASP A 149 9.16 8.37 -8.92
CA ASP A 149 7.79 7.90 -9.13
C ASP A 149 7.76 6.38 -9.23
N LYS A 150 8.66 5.78 -10.01
CA LYS A 150 8.72 4.32 -10.13
C LYS A 150 8.83 3.65 -8.76
N ARG A 151 9.60 4.22 -7.82
CA ARG A 151 9.71 3.72 -6.44
C ARG A 151 8.40 3.89 -5.66
N VAL A 152 7.79 5.07 -5.70
CA VAL A 152 6.49 5.34 -5.05
C VAL A 152 5.40 4.39 -5.58
N GLN A 153 5.39 4.13 -6.88
CA GLN A 153 4.48 3.18 -7.52
C GLN A 153 4.73 1.72 -7.12
N PHE A 154 5.74 1.37 -6.31
CA PHE A 154 5.95 0.01 -5.75
C PHE A 154 5.43 -0.19 -4.31
N LEU A 155 4.89 0.84 -3.64
CA LEU A 155 4.53 0.83 -2.21
C LEU A 155 3.31 -0.04 -1.79
N THR A 156 2.52 -0.56 -2.72
CA THR A 156 1.44 -1.55 -2.52
C THR A 156 1.61 -2.69 -3.52
#